data_AF-A0A7V1WZK9-F1
#
_entry.id   AF-A0A7V1WZK9-F1
#
_cell.length_a   1.000
_cell.length_b   1.000
_cell.length_c   1.000
_cell.angle_alpha   90.00
_cell.angle_beta   90.00
_cell.angle_gamma   90.00
#
_symmetry.space_group_name_H-M   'P 1'
#
loop_
_entity.id
_entity.type
_entity.pdbx_description
1 polymer ?
#
loop_
_entity_poly.entity_id
_entity_poly.type
_entity_poly.pdbx_seq_one_letter_code
_entity_poly.pdbx_strand_id
1 'polypeptide(L)'
;MTIAAIRKKLHDYINIADDEKVKAIYTLVESEISTEYKWHEDENFVAELEDRYTRFEAGIDKGYSIDEVRSFMHDRKREARND
;
A
#
# COMPACT_ATOMS: atom_id res chain seq x y z
N MET A 1 11.56 -33.43 10.22
CA MET A 1 12.23 -32.20 9.73
C MET A 1 11.48 -31.02 10.34
N THR A 2 12.17 -29.99 10.87
CA THR A 2 11.48 -28.84 11.48
C THR A 2 10.94 -27.89 10.40
N ILE A 3 9.93 -27.07 10.73
CA ILE A 3 9.43 -26.04 9.81
C ILE A 3 10.54 -25.07 9.39
N ALA A 4 11.45 -24.72 10.30
CA ALA A 4 12.62 -23.91 9.98
C ALA A 4 13.52 -24.57 8.92
N ALA A 5 13.75 -25.88 9.02
CA ALA A 5 14.53 -26.62 8.03
C ALA A 5 13.81 -26.72 6.67
N ILE A 6 12.48 -26.88 6.67
CA ILE A 6 11.67 -26.87 5.43
C ILE A 6 11.77 -25.49 4.75
N ARG A 7 11.57 -24.40 5.52
CA ARG A 7 11.65 -23.02 5.01
C ARG A 7 13.01 -22.72 4.38
N LYS A 8 14.09 -23.12 5.06
CA LYS A 8 15.45 -22.94 4.53
C LYS A 8 15.63 -23.68 3.20
N LYS A 9 15.19 -24.94 3.11
CA LYS A 9 15.30 -25.73 1.87
C LYS A 9 14.51 -25.13 0.70
N LEU A 10 13.30 -24.64 0.95
CA LEU A 10 12.49 -23.99 -0.07
C LEU A 10 13.16 -22.70 -0.58
N HIS A 11 13.70 -21.89 0.33
CA HIS A 11 14.43 -20.68 -0.03
C HIS A 11 15.69 -20.99 -0.86
N ASP A 12 16.49 -21.96 -0.43
CA ASP A 12 17.69 -22.38 -1.16
C ASP A 12 17.35 -22.93 -2.56
N TYR A 13 16.24 -23.66 -2.70
CA TYR A 13 15.77 -24.18 -3.98
C TYR A 13 15.30 -23.08 -4.93
N ILE A 14 14.48 -22.13 -4.46
CA ILE A 14 13.98 -21.01 -5.29
C ILE A 14 15.14 -20.21 -5.89
N ASN A 15 16.23 -20.02 -5.15
CA ASN A 15 17.40 -19.28 -5.63
C ASN A 15 18.15 -19.91 -6.80
N ILE A 16 17.98 -21.22 -7.04
CA ILE A 16 18.69 -21.96 -8.09
C ILE A 16 17.75 -22.59 -9.13
N ALA A 17 16.44 -22.51 -8.90
CA ALA A 17 15.44 -23.07 -9.79
C ALA A 17 15.38 -22.26 -11.10
N ASP A 18 15.13 -22.94 -12.21
CA ASP A 18 14.89 -22.27 -13.50
C ASP A 18 13.53 -21.55 -13.53
N ASP A 19 13.41 -20.65 -14.50
CA ASP A 19 12.24 -19.79 -14.67
C ASP A 19 10.92 -20.57 -14.75
N GLU A 20 10.91 -21.74 -15.37
CA GLU A 20 9.71 -22.58 -15.47
C GLU A 20 9.26 -23.09 -14.10
N LYS A 21 10.21 -23.59 -13.29
CA LYS A 21 9.93 -24.05 -11.93
C LYS A 21 9.54 -22.93 -10.99
N VAL A 22 10.18 -21.75 -11.12
CA VAL A 22 9.83 -20.56 -10.34
C VAL A 22 8.40 -20.11 -10.67
N LYS A 23 8.03 -20.05 -11.96
CA LYS A 23 6.66 -19.70 -12.37
C LYS A 23 5.64 -20.69 -11.84
N ALA A 24 5.91 -22.00 -11.93
CA ALA A 24 5.00 -23.01 -11.41
C ALA A 24 4.79 -22.87 -9.89
N ILE A 25 5.85 -22.61 -9.13
CA ILE A 25 5.74 -22.32 -7.68
C ILE A 25 4.92 -21.06 -7.45
N TYR A 26 5.22 -19.97 -8.16
CA TYR A 26 4.50 -18.72 -8.03
C TYR A 26 3.00 -18.90 -8.26
N THR A 27 2.59 -19.58 -9.34
CA THR A 27 1.17 -19.87 -9.62
C THR A 27 0.46 -20.62 -8.49
N LEU A 28 1.16 -21.48 -7.74
CA LEU A 28 0.56 -22.21 -6.61
C LEU A 28 0.24 -21.32 -5.41
N VAL A 29 0.98 -20.22 -5.23
CA VAL A 29 0.88 -19.35 -4.05
C VAL A 29 0.56 -17.89 -4.39
N GLU A 30 0.30 -17.59 -5.67
CA GLU A 30 0.08 -16.23 -6.18
C GLU A 30 -1.04 -15.50 -5.42
N SER A 31 -2.15 -16.19 -5.17
CA SER A 31 -3.29 -15.64 -4.40
C SER A 31 -2.97 -15.38 -2.93
N GLU A 32 -1.94 -16.05 -2.38
CA GLU A 32 -1.49 -15.88 -0.99
C GLU A 32 -0.36 -14.84 -0.89
N ILE A 33 0.45 -14.70 -1.94
CA ILE A 33 1.50 -13.68 -2.08
C ILE A 33 0.90 -12.31 -2.43
N SER A 34 -0.24 -12.28 -3.10
CA SER A 34 -1.03 -11.07 -3.36
C SER A 34 -1.60 -10.52 -2.05
N THR A 35 -0.74 -9.95 -1.22
CA THR A 35 -1.08 -9.08 -0.08
C THR A 35 -1.37 -7.67 -0.57
N GLU A 36 -2.08 -7.52 -1.69
CA GLU A 36 -2.73 -6.25 -1.95
C GLU A 36 -3.78 -6.11 -0.84
N TYR A 37 -3.58 -5.13 0.04
CA TYR A 37 -4.64 -4.73 0.96
C TYR A 37 -5.81 -4.32 0.07
N LYS A 38 -6.83 -5.18 0.06
CA LYS A 38 -8.05 -4.96 -0.70
C LYS A 38 -8.88 -3.90 0.03
N TRP A 39 -8.39 -2.67 -0.01
CA TRP A 39 -8.99 -1.52 0.64
C TRP A 39 -10.45 -1.33 0.20
N HIS A 40 -10.79 -1.75 -1.02
CA HIS A 40 -12.16 -1.70 -1.55
C HIS A 40 -13.09 -2.79 -0.97
N GLU A 41 -12.57 -3.80 -0.27
CA GLU A 41 -13.33 -4.78 0.49
C GLU A 41 -13.45 -4.40 1.98
N ASP A 42 -12.75 -3.35 2.44
CA ASP A 42 -12.87 -2.83 3.80
C ASP A 42 -14.03 -1.83 3.88
N GLU A 43 -15.18 -2.30 4.40
CA GLU A 43 -16.40 -1.50 4.50
C GLU A 43 -16.21 -0.19 5.27
N ASN A 44 -15.35 -0.17 6.31
CA ASN A 44 -15.11 1.03 7.09
C ASN A 44 -14.29 2.05 6.28
N PHE A 45 -13.31 1.58 5.52
CA PHE A 45 -12.51 2.44 4.65
C PHE A 45 -13.36 3.01 3.52
N VAL A 46 -14.20 2.19 2.89
CA VAL A 46 -15.13 2.64 1.84
C VAL A 46 -16.13 3.67 2.40
N ALA A 47 -16.70 3.43 3.59
CA ALA A 47 -17.63 4.37 4.21
C ALA A 47 -16.97 5.73 4.53
N GLU A 48 -15.71 5.74 4.96
CA GLU A 48 -14.95 6.99 5.20
C GLU A 48 -14.74 7.79 3.90
N LEU A 49 -14.42 7.11 2.80
CA LEU A 49 -14.25 7.75 1.51
C LEU A 49 -15.55 8.35 0.98
N GLU A 50 -16.67 7.64 1.13
CA GLU A 50 -18.00 8.12 0.73
C GLU A 50 -18.45 9.33 1.57
N ASP A 51 -18.20 9.33 2.88
CA ASP A 51 -18.48 10.49 3.74
C ASP A 51 -17.67 11.72 3.30
N ARG A 52 -16.37 11.54 3.05
CA ARG A 52 -15.50 12.62 2.55
C ARG A 52 -15.95 13.16 1.19
N TYR A 53 -16.33 12.27 0.28
CA TYR A 53 -16.87 12.66 -1.01
C TYR A 53 -18.14 13.51 -0.84
N THR A 54 -19.08 13.03 -0.04
CA THR A 54 -20.36 13.71 0.23
C THR A 54 -20.15 15.07 0.89
N ARG A 55 -19.26 15.16 1.88
CA ARG A 55 -18.92 16.42 2.56
C ARG A 55 -18.23 17.42 1.63
N PHE A 56 -17.39 16.95 0.72
CA PHE A 56 -16.76 17.79 -0.29
C PHE A 56 -17.79 18.33 -1.28
N GLU A 57 -18.68 17.49 -1.81
CA GLU A 57 -19.77 17.92 -2.70
C GLU A 57 -20.72 18.92 -2.02
N ALA A 58 -21.01 18.71 -0.72
CA ALA A 58 -21.80 19.64 0.08
C ALA A 58 -21.08 20.96 0.42
N GLY A 59 -19.80 21.10 0.05
CA GLY A 59 -18.97 22.27 0.34
C GLY A 59 -18.60 22.42 1.82
N ILE A 60 -18.81 21.37 2.63
CA ILE A 60 -18.41 21.31 4.03
C ILE A 60 -16.89 21.23 4.12
N ASP A 61 -16.32 20.31 3.34
CA ASP A 61 -14.87 20.17 3.22
C ASP A 61 -14.34 21.02 2.07
N LYS A 62 -13.31 21.81 2.37
CA LYS A 62 -12.69 22.70 1.39
C LYS A 62 -11.60 21.97 0.61
N GLY A 63 -11.69 22.05 -0.71
CA GLY A 63 -10.55 21.77 -1.59
C GLY A 63 -9.58 22.95 -1.60
N TYR A 64 -8.30 22.64 -1.80
CA TYR A 64 -7.25 23.63 -2.01
C TYR A 64 -6.61 23.39 -3.38
N SER A 65 -6.26 24.47 -4.06
CA SER A 65 -5.46 24.40 -5.26
C SER A 65 -4.05 23.89 -4.96
N ILE A 66 -3.38 23.32 -5.95
CA ILE A 66 -1.99 22.85 -5.82
C ILE A 66 -1.05 24.01 -5.41
N ASP A 67 -1.32 25.24 -5.86
CA ASP A 67 -0.49 26.41 -5.53
C ASP A 67 -0.63 26.84 -4.07
N GLU A 68 -1.85 26.78 -3.51
CA GLU A 68 -2.11 27.01 -2.09
C GLU A 68 -1.38 25.97 -1.23
N VAL A 69 -1.50 24.69 -1.59
CA VAL A 69 -0.84 23.59 -0.87
C VAL A 69 0.67 23.73 -0.93
N ARG A 70 1.22 24.07 -2.11
CA ARG A 70 2.67 24.30 -2.29
C ARG A 70 3.17 25.45 -1.41
N SER A 71 2.45 26.58 -1.41
CA SER A 71 2.81 27.75 -0.62
C SER A 71 2.81 27.43 0.88
N PHE A 72 1.76 26.76 1.35
CA PHE A 72 1.65 26.28 2.74
C PHE A 72 2.83 25.38 3.15
N MET A 73 3.21 24.42 2.30
CA MET A 73 4.35 23.53 2.56
C MET A 73 5.68 24.29 2.63
N HIS A 74 5.88 25.30 1.78
CA HIS A 74 7.07 26.14 1.81
C HIS A 74 7.18 26.93 3.11
N ASP A 75 6.08 27.52 3.58
CA ASP A 75 6.06 28.27 4.83
C ASP A 75 6.35 27.36 6.04
N ARG A 76 5.71 26.19 6.12
CA ARG A 76 5.97 25.20 7.19
C ARG A 76 7.42 24.76 7.24
N LYS A 77 8.04 24.54 6.08
CA LYS A 77 9.45 24.16 5.99
C LYS A 77 10.39 25.28 6.46
N ARG A 78 10.02 26.55 6.27
CA ARG A 78 10.81 27.69 6.70
C ARG A 78 10.78 27.85 8.22
N GLU A 79 9.62 27.66 8.84
CA GLU A 79 9.46 27.75 10.28
C GLU A 79 10.23 26.65 11.02
N ALA A 80 10.10 25.40 10.58
CA ALA A 80 10.84 24.28 11.18
C ALA A 80 12.37 24.38 11.06
N ARG A 81 12.89 25.33 10.28
CA ARG A 81 14.34 25.61 10.17
C ARG A 81 14.79 26.76 11.06
N ASN A 82 13.85 27.55 11.58
CA ASN A 82 14.10 28.71 12.43
C ASN A 82 13.85 28.40 13.92
N ASP A 83 13.31 27.22 14.23
CA ASP A 83 13.21 26.61 15.56
C ASP A 83 14.43 25.71 15.85
#